data_AF-A0A9C8JD24-F1
#
_entry.id   AF-A0A9C8JD24-F1
#
_cell.length_a   1.000
_cell.length_b   1.000
_cell.length_c   1.000
_cell.angle_alpha   90.00
_cell.angle_beta   90.00
_cell.angle_gamma   90.00
#
_symmetry.space_group_name_H-M   'P 1'
#
loop_
_entity.id
_entity.type
_entity.pdbx_description
1 polymer ?
#
loop_
_entity_poly.entity_id
_entity_poly.type
_entity_poly.pdbx_seq_one_letter_code
_entity_poly.pdbx_strand_id
1 'polypeptide(L)'
;MSLKAIAEIHHDQIKEIVSIYFDYDNIFNIHPGSLIFNLFRALRSSEVWELIDSKSYRWKKNWRSFYFSMLPEEDINEDETHSLLTHLNETPSNELPTWLDFLSKYQAIDKEIYVKVVRLLVEKSEEDKNYAASLRQLFNKGYELFGNWFEVFKSDTQLVFSAYLAALKNERYCDYKGEALALLTEEEPSFMIKIVDCIYENERYPDEHTSMPELFFLWERDNYLDAVEQYGKYVYTKELNSYGFGGNIFTKLFSKEKGGSEPDELMVKKQGFIRHTVRNNIDDIGYICFIFKAANCMGQSFRRELLGIFLQHNKKIDDFKKLEYEPTTRSWSGSQVPTLEKEKNYLITLLSLLNSVDLLEHRSNIEKRIEYKLKYIESEKKRDFLESRQ
;
A
#
# COMPACT_ATOMS: atom_id res chain seq x y z
N MET A 1 -35.26 -18.73 8.98
CA MET A 1 -34.91 -19.58 7.82
C MET A 1 -34.41 -18.63 6.74
N SER A 2 -33.20 -18.81 6.20
CA SER A 2 -32.72 -17.91 5.14
C SER A 2 -33.52 -18.16 3.86
N LEU A 3 -33.78 -17.11 3.06
CA LEU A 3 -34.42 -17.26 1.74
C LEU A 3 -33.65 -18.26 0.85
N LYS A 4 -32.34 -18.36 1.06
CA LYS A 4 -31.46 -19.38 0.48
C LYS A 4 -31.90 -20.80 0.84
N ALA A 5 -32.14 -21.11 2.11
CA ALA A 5 -32.60 -22.44 2.53
C ALA A 5 -33.99 -22.76 1.97
N ILE A 6 -34.88 -21.77 1.87
CA ILE A 6 -36.22 -21.96 1.27
C ILE A 6 -36.10 -22.22 -0.25
N ALA A 7 -35.24 -21.47 -0.95
CA ALA A 7 -34.95 -21.65 -2.37
C ALA A 7 -34.31 -23.01 -2.70
N GLU A 8 -33.48 -23.54 -1.80
CA GLU A 8 -32.85 -24.86 -1.92
C GLU A 8 -33.83 -26.02 -1.61
N ILE A 9 -34.87 -25.78 -0.82
CA ILE A 9 -35.87 -26.80 -0.46
C ILE A 9 -37.08 -26.78 -1.42
N HIS A 10 -37.46 -25.61 -1.94
CA HIS A 10 -38.62 -25.40 -2.81
C HIS A 10 -38.19 -24.87 -4.20
N HIS A 11 -37.35 -25.63 -4.90
CA HIS A 11 -36.80 -25.27 -6.21
C HIS A 11 -37.88 -24.94 -7.25
N ASP A 12 -39.05 -25.57 -7.16
CA ASP A 12 -40.22 -25.35 -8.02
C ASP A 12 -40.91 -23.99 -7.80
N GLN A 13 -40.68 -23.33 -6.65
CA GLN A 13 -41.30 -22.06 -6.28
C GLN A 13 -40.34 -20.86 -6.39
N ILE A 14 -39.10 -21.07 -6.86
CA ILE A 14 -38.04 -20.04 -6.83
C ILE A 14 -38.43 -18.76 -7.59
N LYS A 15 -39.14 -18.89 -8.71
CA LYS A 15 -39.62 -17.76 -9.51
C LYS A 15 -40.58 -16.87 -8.71
N GLU A 16 -41.52 -17.50 -8.01
CA GLU A 16 -42.51 -16.79 -7.18
C GLU A 16 -41.85 -16.15 -5.96
N ILE A 17 -40.95 -16.87 -5.30
CA ILE A 17 -40.18 -16.37 -4.15
C ILE A 17 -39.39 -15.10 -4.53
N VAL A 18 -38.68 -15.11 -5.66
CA VAL A 18 -37.90 -13.95 -6.13
C VAL A 18 -38.83 -12.80 -6.55
N SER A 19 -39.94 -13.11 -7.25
CA SER A 19 -40.92 -12.09 -7.63
C SER A 19 -41.53 -11.37 -6.42
N ILE A 20 -41.85 -12.12 -5.36
CA ILE A 20 -42.34 -11.58 -4.08
C ILE A 20 -41.23 -10.76 -3.40
N TYR A 21 -39.99 -11.24 -3.41
CA TYR A 21 -38.88 -10.46 -2.84
C TYR A 21 -38.77 -9.07 -3.46
N PHE A 22 -38.91 -8.95 -4.79
CA PHE A 22 -38.86 -7.65 -5.47
C PHE A 22 -39.99 -6.70 -5.05
N ASP A 23 -41.15 -7.21 -4.62
CA ASP A 23 -42.25 -6.37 -4.11
C ASP A 23 -41.99 -5.83 -2.69
N TYR A 24 -41.07 -6.44 -1.94
CA TYR A 24 -40.78 -6.13 -0.52
C TYR A 24 -39.29 -5.89 -0.27
N ASP A 25 -38.56 -5.46 -1.30
CA ASP A 25 -37.11 -5.24 -1.29
C ASP A 25 -36.63 -4.23 -0.22
N ASN A 26 -37.51 -3.31 0.17
CA ASN A 26 -37.29 -2.28 1.17
C ASN A 26 -37.22 -2.84 2.59
N ILE A 27 -37.73 -4.05 2.82
CA ILE A 27 -37.72 -4.75 4.11
C ILE A 27 -36.51 -5.70 4.21
N PHE A 28 -36.10 -6.32 3.10
CA PHE A 28 -35.07 -7.37 3.09
C PHE A 28 -33.86 -7.02 2.21
N ASN A 29 -32.65 -7.05 2.80
CA ASN A 29 -31.40 -6.87 2.04
C ASN A 29 -30.79 -8.25 1.71
N ILE A 30 -31.13 -8.81 0.55
CA ILE A 30 -30.69 -10.16 0.16
C ILE A 30 -29.57 -10.08 -0.88
N HIS A 31 -28.52 -10.86 -0.65
CA HIS A 31 -27.44 -11.02 -1.61
C HIS A 31 -27.92 -11.85 -2.84
N PRO A 32 -27.87 -11.31 -4.08
CA PRO A 32 -28.53 -11.93 -5.24
C PRO A 32 -27.93 -13.27 -5.66
N GLY A 33 -26.62 -13.48 -5.48
CA GLY A 33 -25.88 -14.59 -6.11
C GLY A 33 -26.50 -15.99 -5.91
N SER A 34 -26.93 -16.35 -4.71
CA SER A 34 -27.56 -17.67 -4.49
C SER A 34 -28.93 -17.82 -5.16
N LEU A 35 -29.67 -16.71 -5.29
CA LEU A 35 -30.99 -16.73 -5.93
C LEU A 35 -30.86 -16.81 -7.44
N ILE A 36 -29.96 -16.02 -8.03
CA ILE A 36 -29.65 -16.09 -9.46
C ILE A 36 -29.15 -17.48 -9.87
N PHE A 37 -28.23 -18.07 -9.09
CA PHE A 37 -27.76 -19.43 -9.32
C PHE A 37 -28.91 -20.45 -9.37
N ASN A 38 -29.84 -20.38 -8.40
CA ASN A 38 -30.99 -21.29 -8.38
C ASN A 38 -32.01 -21.01 -9.49
N LEU A 39 -32.15 -19.75 -9.93
CA LEU A 39 -33.00 -19.41 -11.08
C LEU A 39 -32.48 -20.05 -12.37
N PHE A 40 -31.18 -19.99 -12.64
CA PHE A 40 -30.58 -20.64 -13.82
C PHE A 40 -30.68 -22.18 -13.78
N ARG A 41 -30.83 -22.79 -12.60
CA ARG A 41 -31.10 -24.24 -12.48
C ARG A 41 -32.55 -24.62 -12.81
N ALA A 42 -33.47 -23.67 -12.76
CA ALA A 42 -34.91 -23.91 -12.88
C ALA A 42 -35.53 -23.33 -14.17
N LEU A 43 -34.94 -22.28 -14.73
CA LEU A 43 -35.49 -21.47 -15.81
C LEU A 43 -34.46 -21.26 -16.92
N ARG A 44 -34.92 -20.95 -18.14
CA ARG A 44 -34.03 -20.51 -19.23
C ARG A 44 -33.52 -19.09 -18.98
N SER A 45 -32.37 -18.74 -19.52
CA SER A 45 -31.77 -17.40 -19.41
C SER A 45 -32.75 -16.26 -19.73
N SER A 46 -33.51 -16.37 -20.81
CA SER A 46 -34.53 -15.37 -21.18
C SER A 46 -35.59 -15.17 -20.09
N GLU A 47 -36.06 -16.25 -19.46
CA GLU A 47 -37.06 -16.19 -18.37
C GLU A 47 -36.47 -15.61 -17.08
N VAL A 48 -35.19 -15.88 -16.81
CA VAL A 48 -34.47 -15.27 -15.68
C VAL A 48 -34.32 -13.77 -15.91
N TRP A 49 -33.94 -13.35 -17.12
CA TRP A 49 -33.84 -11.94 -17.48
C TRP A 49 -35.18 -11.22 -17.36
N GLU A 50 -36.24 -11.76 -17.96
CA GLU A 50 -37.59 -11.21 -17.85
C GLU A 50 -38.02 -11.03 -16.39
N LEU A 51 -37.74 -12.01 -15.53
CA LEU A 51 -38.06 -11.92 -14.11
C LEU A 51 -37.30 -10.76 -13.42
N ILE A 52 -35.98 -10.69 -13.61
CA ILE A 52 -35.12 -9.63 -13.04
C ILE A 52 -35.55 -8.27 -13.57
N ASP A 53 -35.94 -8.18 -14.84
CA ASP A 53 -36.28 -6.92 -15.46
C ASP A 53 -37.74 -6.48 -15.27
N SER A 54 -38.61 -7.38 -14.80
CA SER A 54 -40.06 -7.18 -14.72
C SER A 54 -40.51 -6.03 -13.81
N LYS A 55 -39.73 -5.67 -12.78
CA LYS A 55 -40.14 -4.74 -11.72
C LYS A 55 -39.07 -3.67 -11.46
N SER A 56 -39.47 -2.64 -10.73
CA SER A 56 -38.57 -1.63 -10.18
C SER A 56 -38.31 -1.94 -8.70
N TYR A 57 -37.05 -2.10 -8.34
CA TYR A 57 -36.61 -2.40 -6.98
C TYR A 57 -35.18 -1.90 -6.77
N ARG A 58 -34.82 -1.65 -5.52
CA ARG A 58 -33.52 -1.28 -5.00
C ARG A 58 -32.49 -2.35 -5.37
N TRP A 59 -31.34 -1.91 -5.83
CA TRP A 59 -30.23 -2.78 -6.24
C TRP A 59 -30.48 -3.58 -7.53
N LYS A 60 -31.46 -3.20 -8.37
CA LYS A 60 -31.74 -3.89 -9.64
C LYS A 60 -30.51 -4.00 -10.54
N LYS A 61 -29.66 -2.99 -10.60
CA LYS A 61 -28.44 -3.05 -11.42
C LYS A 61 -27.44 -4.07 -10.84
N ASN A 62 -27.32 -4.17 -9.52
CA ASN A 62 -26.53 -5.23 -8.89
C ASN A 62 -27.08 -6.64 -9.23
N TRP A 63 -28.41 -6.84 -9.21
CA TRP A 63 -29.02 -8.11 -9.64
C TRP A 63 -28.71 -8.46 -11.09
N ARG A 64 -28.78 -7.48 -12.00
CA ARG A 64 -28.35 -7.65 -13.40
C ARG A 64 -26.87 -8.01 -13.51
N SER A 65 -26.00 -7.44 -12.67
CA SER A 65 -24.58 -7.82 -12.62
C SER A 65 -24.40 -9.31 -12.27
N PHE A 66 -25.19 -9.84 -11.33
CA PHE A 66 -25.21 -11.27 -11.04
C PHE A 66 -25.78 -12.13 -12.17
N TYR A 67 -26.80 -11.64 -12.89
CA TYR A 67 -27.30 -12.32 -14.08
C TYR A 67 -26.19 -12.50 -15.12
N PHE A 68 -25.55 -11.41 -15.54
CA PHE A 68 -24.48 -11.49 -16.54
C PHE A 68 -23.28 -12.32 -16.05
N SER A 69 -22.94 -12.25 -14.76
CA SER A 69 -21.82 -13.03 -14.22
C SER A 69 -22.12 -14.53 -14.17
N MET A 70 -23.39 -14.92 -14.04
CA MET A 70 -23.83 -16.32 -13.95
C MET A 70 -24.47 -16.88 -15.23
N LEU A 71 -24.61 -16.06 -16.28
CA LEU A 71 -25.16 -16.48 -17.58
C LEU A 71 -24.38 -17.69 -18.13
N PRO A 72 -25.04 -18.81 -18.50
CA PRO A 72 -24.36 -19.98 -19.07
C PRO A 72 -23.60 -19.63 -20.35
N GLU A 73 -22.44 -20.24 -20.58
CA GLU A 73 -21.58 -19.92 -21.73
C GLU A 73 -22.27 -20.15 -23.07
N GLU A 74 -23.10 -21.18 -23.15
CA GLU A 74 -23.91 -21.53 -24.33
C GLU A 74 -24.94 -20.47 -24.71
N ASP A 75 -25.34 -19.61 -23.76
CA ASP A 75 -26.32 -18.55 -23.96
C ASP A 75 -25.64 -17.20 -24.27
N ILE A 76 -24.32 -17.09 -24.14
CA ILE A 76 -23.58 -15.85 -24.42
C ILE A 76 -23.41 -15.67 -25.92
N ASN A 77 -23.92 -14.57 -26.44
CA ASN A 77 -23.81 -14.15 -27.84
C ASN A 77 -23.47 -12.65 -27.95
N GLU A 78 -23.46 -12.11 -29.17
CA GLU A 78 -23.14 -10.69 -29.41
C GLU A 78 -24.10 -9.73 -28.70
N ASP A 79 -25.40 -10.04 -28.68
CA ASP A 79 -26.43 -9.20 -28.05
C ASP A 79 -26.27 -9.18 -26.52
N GLU A 80 -26.02 -10.34 -25.90
CA GLU A 80 -25.77 -10.43 -24.44
C GLU A 80 -24.46 -9.72 -24.07
N THR A 81 -23.43 -9.83 -24.90
CA THR A 81 -22.14 -9.14 -24.70
C THR A 81 -22.31 -7.62 -24.79
N HIS A 82 -23.08 -7.14 -25.76
CA HIS A 82 -23.41 -5.71 -25.89
C HIS A 82 -24.26 -5.21 -24.71
N SER A 83 -25.21 -6.03 -24.27
CA SER A 83 -26.08 -5.73 -23.12
C SER A 83 -25.29 -5.65 -21.82
N LEU A 84 -24.29 -6.52 -21.61
CA LEU A 84 -23.35 -6.44 -20.50
C LEU A 84 -22.57 -5.11 -20.50
N LEU A 85 -21.98 -4.73 -21.63
CA LEU A 85 -21.23 -3.47 -21.74
C LEU A 85 -22.11 -2.25 -21.44
N THR A 86 -23.31 -2.23 -22.01
CA THR A 86 -24.31 -1.18 -21.75
C THR A 86 -24.69 -1.14 -20.28
N HIS A 87 -24.94 -2.31 -19.68
CA HIS A 87 -25.27 -2.43 -18.27
C HIS A 87 -24.17 -1.87 -17.37
N LEU A 88 -22.91 -2.26 -17.57
CA LEU A 88 -21.79 -1.76 -16.78
C LEU A 88 -21.59 -0.24 -16.95
N ASN A 89 -21.80 0.28 -18.16
CA ASN A 89 -21.70 1.72 -18.43
C ASN A 89 -22.78 2.52 -17.68
N GLU A 90 -24.01 2.03 -17.61
CA GLU A 90 -25.12 2.71 -16.95
C GLU A 90 -25.20 2.45 -15.43
N THR A 91 -24.47 1.48 -14.92
CA THR A 91 -24.56 1.09 -13.50
C THR A 91 -23.78 2.07 -12.63
N PRO A 92 -24.38 2.61 -11.55
CA PRO A 92 -23.68 3.46 -10.61
C PRO A 92 -22.67 2.65 -9.78
N SER A 93 -21.62 3.31 -9.29
CA SER A 93 -20.47 2.66 -8.63
C SER A 93 -20.84 1.79 -7.43
N ASN A 94 -21.88 2.15 -6.67
CA ASN A 94 -22.37 1.40 -5.52
C ASN A 94 -23.16 0.13 -5.87
N GLU A 95 -23.54 -0.07 -7.14
CA GLU A 95 -24.26 -1.24 -7.65
C GLU A 95 -23.42 -2.12 -8.59
N LEU A 96 -22.19 -1.71 -8.89
CA LEU A 96 -21.29 -2.48 -9.73
C LEU A 96 -20.79 -3.74 -9.03
N PRO A 97 -20.53 -4.82 -9.79
CA PRO A 97 -19.90 -6.01 -9.23
C PRO A 97 -18.47 -5.67 -8.82
N THR A 98 -18.00 -6.22 -7.70
CA THR A 98 -16.60 -6.08 -7.26
C THR A 98 -15.66 -7.14 -7.84
N TRP A 99 -16.14 -7.88 -8.86
CA TRP A 99 -15.43 -8.96 -9.55
C TRP A 99 -15.67 -8.85 -11.08
N LEU A 100 -14.73 -9.38 -11.86
CA LEU A 100 -14.60 -9.30 -13.32
C LEU A 100 -14.09 -10.62 -13.94
N ASP A 101 -13.79 -11.64 -13.14
CA ASP A 101 -13.38 -12.99 -13.59
C ASP A 101 -14.41 -13.64 -14.53
N PHE A 102 -15.70 -13.35 -14.33
CA PHE A 102 -16.77 -13.82 -15.22
C PHE A 102 -16.65 -13.36 -16.68
N LEU A 103 -15.86 -12.30 -16.96
CA LEU A 103 -15.65 -11.81 -18.32
C LEU A 103 -14.88 -12.81 -19.20
N SER A 104 -14.17 -13.76 -18.61
CA SER A 104 -13.51 -14.87 -19.32
C SER A 104 -14.48 -15.59 -20.26
N LYS A 105 -15.73 -15.82 -19.82
CA LYS A 105 -16.81 -16.43 -20.62
C LYS A 105 -17.17 -15.61 -21.86
N TYR A 106 -17.10 -14.29 -21.75
CA TYR A 106 -17.44 -13.37 -22.84
C TYR A 106 -16.30 -13.21 -23.85
N GLN A 107 -15.06 -13.65 -23.52
CA GLN A 107 -13.94 -13.63 -24.46
C GLN A 107 -14.13 -14.58 -25.66
N ALA A 108 -15.05 -15.55 -25.57
CA ALA A 108 -15.41 -16.38 -26.71
C ALA A 108 -16.04 -15.54 -27.85
N ILE A 109 -16.81 -14.52 -27.49
CA ILE A 109 -17.52 -13.63 -28.42
C ILE A 109 -16.70 -12.37 -28.71
N ASP A 110 -16.15 -11.73 -27.68
CA ASP A 110 -15.37 -10.49 -27.81
C ASP A 110 -14.02 -10.62 -27.10
N LYS A 111 -12.96 -10.83 -27.89
CA LYS A 111 -11.59 -10.99 -27.38
C LYS A 111 -11.09 -9.78 -26.59
N GLU A 112 -11.65 -8.60 -26.84
CA GLU A 112 -11.28 -7.33 -26.21
C GLU A 112 -12.19 -6.96 -25.03
N ILE A 113 -13.05 -7.87 -24.55
CA ILE A 113 -14.04 -7.56 -23.51
C ILE A 113 -13.40 -7.02 -22.23
N TYR A 114 -12.27 -7.60 -21.78
CA TYR A 114 -11.52 -7.11 -20.64
C TYR A 114 -11.02 -5.69 -20.85
N VAL A 115 -10.45 -5.40 -22.02
CA VAL A 115 -9.92 -4.08 -22.38
C VAL A 115 -11.05 -3.04 -22.36
N LYS A 116 -12.20 -3.36 -22.95
CA LYS A 116 -13.37 -2.47 -22.99
C LYS A 116 -13.92 -2.19 -21.59
N VAL A 117 -14.13 -3.23 -20.78
CA VAL A 117 -14.68 -3.09 -19.43
C VAL A 117 -13.72 -2.36 -18.50
N VAL A 118 -12.43 -2.73 -18.49
CA VAL A 118 -11.45 -2.08 -17.62
C VAL A 118 -11.24 -0.63 -18.02
N ARG A 119 -11.19 -0.30 -19.31
CA ARG A 119 -11.09 1.09 -19.78
C ARG A 119 -12.26 1.92 -19.28
N LEU A 120 -13.48 1.42 -19.47
CA LEU A 120 -14.70 2.06 -18.98
C LEU A 120 -14.62 2.34 -17.48
N LEU A 121 -14.20 1.36 -16.67
CA LEU A 121 -14.11 1.52 -15.22
C LEU A 121 -13.00 2.49 -14.79
N VAL A 122 -11.86 2.48 -15.50
CA VAL A 122 -10.76 3.43 -15.26
C VAL A 122 -11.22 4.85 -15.56
N GLU A 123 -11.80 5.11 -16.72
CA GLU A 123 -12.30 6.44 -17.13
C GLU A 123 -13.34 6.96 -16.12
N LYS A 124 -14.32 6.12 -15.75
CA LYS A 124 -15.33 6.51 -14.76
C LYS A 124 -14.75 6.72 -13.36
N SER A 125 -13.63 6.07 -13.03
CA SER A 125 -12.96 6.24 -11.73
C SER A 125 -12.29 7.59 -11.55
N GLU A 126 -12.04 8.32 -12.64
CA GLU A 126 -11.52 9.70 -12.60
C GLU A 126 -12.54 10.66 -11.98
N GLU A 127 -13.84 10.42 -12.22
CA GLU A 127 -14.94 11.20 -11.65
C GLU A 127 -15.40 10.67 -10.28
N ASP A 128 -15.53 9.34 -10.14
CA ASP A 128 -15.86 8.68 -8.89
C ASP A 128 -14.98 7.46 -8.66
N LYS A 129 -14.01 7.60 -7.75
CA LYS A 129 -13.04 6.54 -7.40
C LYS A 129 -13.67 5.19 -7.08
N ASN A 130 -14.95 5.12 -6.68
CA ASN A 130 -15.62 3.86 -6.37
C ASN A 130 -15.80 2.94 -7.58
N TYR A 131 -15.78 3.48 -8.81
CA TYR A 131 -15.76 2.65 -10.03
C TYR A 131 -14.53 1.73 -10.12
N ALA A 132 -13.43 2.09 -9.47
CA ALA A 132 -12.22 1.25 -9.44
C ALA A 132 -12.30 0.07 -8.46
N ALA A 133 -13.39 -0.08 -7.69
CA ALA A 133 -13.53 -1.18 -6.74
C ALA A 133 -13.41 -2.57 -7.41
N SER A 134 -13.99 -2.72 -8.60
CA SER A 134 -13.93 -3.96 -9.39
C SER A 134 -12.52 -4.25 -9.92
N LEU A 135 -11.71 -3.20 -10.13
CA LEU A 135 -10.35 -3.32 -10.67
C LEU A 135 -9.39 -3.96 -9.65
N ARG A 136 -9.68 -3.89 -8.35
CA ARG A 136 -8.85 -4.47 -7.28
C ARG A 136 -8.64 -5.97 -7.48
N GLN A 137 -9.64 -6.68 -7.99
CA GLN A 137 -9.58 -8.13 -8.20
C GLN A 137 -8.48 -8.52 -9.20
N LEU A 138 -8.22 -7.66 -10.20
CA LEU A 138 -7.20 -7.90 -11.23
C LEU A 138 -5.83 -8.15 -10.60
N PHE A 139 -5.53 -7.47 -9.50
CA PHE A 139 -4.22 -7.46 -8.84
C PHE A 139 -4.13 -8.38 -7.63
N ASN A 140 -5.15 -9.23 -7.43
CA ASN A 140 -5.16 -10.20 -6.35
C ASN A 140 -4.72 -11.58 -6.86
N LYS A 141 -3.66 -12.14 -6.24
CA LYS A 141 -3.03 -13.42 -6.58
C LYS A 141 -3.97 -14.62 -6.59
N GLY A 142 -5.11 -14.53 -5.91
CA GLY A 142 -6.13 -15.59 -5.90
C GLY A 142 -6.91 -15.74 -7.20
N TYR A 143 -6.76 -14.82 -8.18
CA TYR A 143 -7.55 -14.81 -9.41
C TYR A 143 -6.71 -15.11 -10.65
N GLU A 144 -7.37 -15.67 -11.66
CA GLU A 144 -6.75 -16.19 -12.89
C GLU A 144 -5.98 -15.14 -13.71
N LEU A 145 -6.43 -13.89 -13.66
CA LEU A 145 -5.77 -12.79 -14.38
C LEU A 145 -4.44 -12.34 -13.77
N PHE A 146 -4.16 -12.71 -12.52
CA PHE A 146 -2.97 -12.22 -11.85
C PHE A 146 -1.70 -12.61 -12.61
N GLY A 147 -0.89 -11.62 -12.98
CA GLY A 147 0.34 -11.80 -13.76
C GLY A 147 0.14 -12.04 -15.26
N ASN A 148 -1.08 -12.39 -15.71
CA ASN A 148 -1.40 -12.61 -17.12
C ASN A 148 -1.89 -11.33 -17.84
N TRP A 149 -1.84 -10.18 -17.17
CA TRP A 149 -2.39 -8.92 -17.68
C TRP A 149 -1.83 -8.53 -19.05
N PHE A 150 -0.53 -8.63 -19.26
CA PHE A 150 0.08 -8.13 -20.48
C PHE A 150 -0.29 -8.93 -21.73
N GLU A 151 -0.72 -10.19 -21.59
CA GLU A 151 -1.31 -10.94 -22.72
C GLU A 151 -2.79 -10.61 -22.92
N VAL A 152 -3.55 -10.48 -21.83
CA VAL A 152 -5.00 -10.17 -21.88
C VAL A 152 -5.25 -8.74 -22.38
N PHE A 153 -4.38 -7.80 -22.02
CA PHE A 153 -4.44 -6.39 -22.38
C PHE A 153 -3.42 -6.02 -23.46
N LYS A 154 -2.99 -6.97 -24.32
CA LYS A 154 -1.95 -6.74 -25.33
C LYS A 154 -2.23 -5.58 -26.31
N SER A 155 -3.50 -5.26 -26.54
CA SER A 155 -3.92 -4.15 -27.39
C SER A 155 -3.74 -2.77 -26.73
N ASP A 156 -3.68 -2.73 -25.39
CA ASP A 156 -3.38 -1.55 -24.60
C ASP A 156 -2.78 -1.94 -23.24
N THR A 157 -1.48 -2.21 -23.23
CA THR A 157 -0.76 -2.61 -22.02
C THR A 157 -0.72 -1.48 -20.98
N GLN A 158 -0.80 -0.21 -21.41
CA GLN A 158 -0.82 0.93 -20.51
C GLN A 158 -2.07 0.98 -19.64
N LEU A 159 -3.18 0.40 -20.11
CA LEU A 159 -4.40 0.26 -19.32
C LEU A 159 -4.19 -0.55 -18.03
N VAL A 160 -3.27 -1.52 -18.01
CA VAL A 160 -2.96 -2.30 -16.80
C VAL A 160 -2.42 -1.39 -15.70
N PHE A 161 -1.48 -0.51 -16.05
CA PHE A 161 -0.89 0.45 -15.12
C PHE A 161 -1.92 1.49 -14.64
N SER A 162 -2.76 1.98 -15.55
CA SER A 162 -3.86 2.90 -15.20
C SER A 162 -4.88 2.24 -14.26
N ALA A 163 -5.23 0.97 -14.51
CA ALA A 163 -6.11 0.20 -13.64
C ALA A 163 -5.51 -0.04 -12.25
N TYR A 164 -4.20 -0.30 -12.16
CA TYR A 164 -3.52 -0.43 -10.88
C TYR A 164 -3.57 0.89 -10.08
N LEU A 165 -3.25 2.02 -10.72
CA LEU A 165 -3.32 3.33 -10.07
C LEU A 165 -4.76 3.66 -9.62
N ALA A 166 -5.76 3.38 -10.44
CA ALA A 166 -7.17 3.56 -10.09
C ALA A 166 -7.56 2.70 -8.87
N ALA A 167 -7.18 1.42 -8.86
CA ALA A 167 -7.42 0.52 -7.73
C ALA A 167 -6.72 1.01 -6.44
N LEU A 168 -5.46 1.45 -6.53
CA LEU A 168 -4.67 1.99 -5.42
C LEU A 168 -5.30 3.26 -4.82
N LYS A 169 -5.80 4.19 -5.66
CA LYS A 169 -6.51 5.41 -5.21
C LYS A 169 -7.81 5.08 -4.49
N ASN A 170 -8.46 3.99 -4.88
CA ASN A 170 -9.74 3.57 -4.34
C ASN A 170 -9.61 2.81 -3.00
N GLU A 171 -8.72 1.82 -2.90
CA GLU A 171 -8.35 1.17 -1.64
C GLU A 171 -6.88 0.76 -1.64
N ARG A 172 -6.13 1.33 -0.69
CA ARG A 172 -4.68 1.23 -0.62
C ARG A 172 -4.14 -0.15 -0.17
N TYR A 173 -5.03 -1.11 0.14
CA TYR A 173 -4.69 -2.48 0.54
C TYR A 173 -4.96 -3.54 -0.54
N CYS A 174 -5.32 -3.14 -1.77
CA CYS A 174 -5.63 -4.08 -2.85
C CYS A 174 -4.46 -5.02 -3.20
N ASP A 175 -3.22 -4.57 -2.94
CA ASP A 175 -1.97 -5.31 -3.16
C ASP A 175 -1.08 -5.21 -1.92
N TYR A 176 -1.59 -5.67 -0.77
CA TYR A 176 -0.92 -5.48 0.53
C TYR A 176 0.56 -5.93 0.52
N LYS A 177 0.87 -7.09 -0.08
CA LYS A 177 2.23 -7.64 -0.14
C LYS A 177 3.09 -7.07 -1.28
N GLY A 178 2.52 -6.23 -2.14
CA GLY A 178 3.22 -5.69 -3.31
C GLY A 178 3.55 -6.72 -4.39
N GLU A 179 2.85 -7.86 -4.41
CA GLU A 179 3.14 -8.94 -5.38
C GLU A 179 2.74 -8.52 -6.80
N ALA A 180 1.62 -7.80 -6.96
CA ALA A 180 1.27 -7.23 -8.26
C ALA A 180 2.23 -6.11 -8.64
N LEU A 181 2.55 -5.21 -7.70
CA LEU A 181 3.49 -4.13 -7.95
C LEU A 181 4.87 -4.63 -8.36
N ALA A 182 5.34 -5.74 -7.78
CA ALA A 182 6.59 -6.37 -8.14
C ALA A 182 6.65 -6.71 -9.63
N LEU A 183 5.60 -7.39 -10.14
CA LEU A 183 5.47 -7.74 -11.56
C LEU A 183 5.36 -6.51 -12.45
N LEU A 184 4.55 -5.52 -12.05
CA LEU A 184 4.38 -4.29 -12.83
C LEU A 184 5.68 -3.49 -12.95
N THR A 185 6.48 -3.43 -11.89
CA THR A 185 7.77 -2.73 -11.87
C THR A 185 8.93 -3.57 -12.39
N GLU A 186 8.69 -4.84 -12.72
CA GLU A 186 9.60 -5.67 -13.52
C GLU A 186 9.38 -5.39 -15.01
N GLU A 187 8.12 -5.28 -15.44
CA GLU A 187 7.76 -4.89 -16.82
C GLU A 187 8.11 -3.43 -17.13
N GLU A 188 7.69 -2.48 -16.30
CA GLU A 188 7.97 -1.04 -16.46
C GLU A 188 8.62 -0.50 -15.18
N PRO A 189 9.96 -0.49 -15.05
CA PRO A 189 10.64 -0.02 -13.83
C PRO A 189 10.29 1.42 -13.42
N SER A 190 10.02 2.30 -14.39
CA SER A 190 9.57 3.67 -14.12
C SER A 190 8.19 3.75 -13.47
N PHE A 191 7.40 2.67 -13.44
CA PHE A 191 6.10 2.66 -12.80
C PHE A 191 6.17 2.95 -11.29
N MET A 192 7.28 2.61 -10.64
CA MET A 192 7.50 2.93 -9.22
C MET A 192 7.41 4.44 -8.93
N ILE A 193 7.85 5.28 -9.87
CA ILE A 193 7.74 6.74 -9.79
C ILE A 193 6.26 7.15 -9.74
N LYS A 194 5.43 6.56 -10.61
CA LYS A 194 3.98 6.83 -10.66
C LYS A 194 3.28 6.41 -9.36
N ILE A 195 3.75 5.35 -8.69
CA ILE A 195 3.24 4.95 -7.36
C ILE A 195 3.55 6.01 -6.31
N VAL A 196 4.80 6.48 -6.27
CA VAL A 196 5.21 7.54 -5.34
C VAL A 196 4.39 8.80 -5.62
N ASP A 197 4.28 9.23 -6.88
CA ASP A 197 3.44 10.37 -7.27
C ASP A 197 2.01 10.22 -6.76
N CYS A 198 1.39 9.07 -7.02
CA CYS A 198 0.03 8.79 -6.58
C CYS A 198 -0.12 8.88 -5.04
N ILE A 199 0.87 8.43 -4.27
CA ILE A 199 0.82 8.54 -2.80
C ILE A 199 0.88 10.01 -2.37
N TYR A 200 1.85 10.78 -2.87
CA TYR A 200 2.05 12.18 -2.50
C TYR A 200 0.95 13.12 -3.02
N GLU A 201 0.24 12.76 -4.09
CA GLU A 201 -0.96 13.46 -4.54
C GLU A 201 -2.15 13.26 -3.60
N ASN A 202 -2.27 12.07 -2.98
CA ASN A 202 -3.41 11.70 -2.15
C ASN A 202 -3.19 11.97 -0.65
N GLU A 203 -1.95 12.13 -0.21
CA GLU A 203 -1.60 12.34 1.19
C GLU A 203 -0.55 13.44 1.31
N ARG A 204 -0.87 14.47 2.09
CA ARG A 204 -0.04 15.67 2.20
C ARG A 204 1.30 15.41 2.87
N TYR A 205 1.35 14.48 3.82
CA TYR A 205 2.55 14.13 4.58
C TYR A 205 2.64 12.60 4.75
N PRO A 206 2.99 11.86 3.70
CA PRO A 206 3.14 10.41 3.78
C PRO A 206 4.24 10.02 4.77
N ASP A 207 4.01 9.01 5.59
CA ASP A 207 4.91 8.53 6.64
C ASP A 207 5.04 6.98 6.65
N GLU A 208 5.70 6.42 7.66
CA GLU A 208 5.82 4.96 7.80
C GLU A 208 4.48 4.21 8.00
N HIS A 209 3.41 4.93 8.33
CA HIS A 209 2.05 4.42 8.54
C HIS A 209 1.14 4.62 7.33
N THR A 210 1.60 5.33 6.30
CA THR A 210 0.88 5.44 5.04
C THR A 210 0.50 4.05 4.53
N SER A 211 -0.79 3.89 4.28
CA SER A 211 -1.32 2.69 3.65
C SER A 211 -0.83 2.66 2.20
N MET A 212 -0.09 1.61 1.85
CA MET A 212 0.50 1.37 0.54
C MET A 212 0.98 -0.09 0.51
N PRO A 213 1.15 -0.70 -0.67
CA PRO A 213 1.80 -1.99 -0.82
C PRO A 213 3.11 -2.09 -0.05
N GLU A 214 3.38 -3.27 0.50
CA GLU A 214 4.71 -3.59 1.02
C GLU A 214 5.70 -3.67 -0.13
N LEU A 215 6.87 -3.06 0.06
CA LEU A 215 7.91 -2.97 -0.96
C LEU A 215 9.04 -3.98 -0.71
N PHE A 216 8.73 -5.10 -0.05
CA PHE A 216 9.71 -6.14 0.31
C PHE A 216 10.41 -6.72 -0.93
N PHE A 217 9.68 -6.85 -2.04
CA PHE A 217 10.18 -7.36 -3.31
C PHE A 217 11.41 -6.58 -3.84
N LEU A 218 11.61 -5.31 -3.44
CA LEU A 218 12.81 -4.56 -3.82
C LEU A 218 14.09 -5.20 -3.28
N TRP A 219 14.04 -5.81 -2.09
CA TRP A 219 15.18 -6.50 -1.47
C TRP A 219 15.46 -7.87 -2.10
N GLU A 220 14.50 -8.42 -2.84
CA GLU A 220 14.58 -9.71 -3.53
C GLU A 220 15.22 -9.60 -4.92
N ARG A 221 15.28 -8.39 -5.49
CA ARG A 221 15.91 -8.16 -6.80
C ARG A 221 17.42 -8.38 -6.75
N ASP A 222 17.98 -8.90 -7.84
CA ASP A 222 19.43 -9.04 -8.00
C ASP A 222 20.14 -7.69 -7.92
N ASN A 223 19.51 -6.63 -8.45
CA ASN A 223 20.01 -5.25 -8.41
C ASN A 223 19.39 -4.43 -7.26
N TYR A 224 19.08 -5.03 -6.11
CA TYR A 224 18.39 -4.36 -5.00
C TYR A 224 19.02 -3.03 -4.58
N LEU A 225 20.37 -2.90 -4.66
CA LEU A 225 21.06 -1.65 -4.32
C LEU A 225 20.55 -0.50 -5.19
N ASP A 226 20.51 -0.68 -6.50
CA ASP A 226 20.04 0.34 -7.43
C ASP A 226 18.53 0.55 -7.32
N ALA A 227 17.76 -0.53 -7.17
CA ALA A 227 16.31 -0.44 -7.07
C ALA A 227 15.85 0.35 -5.83
N VAL A 228 16.43 0.06 -4.66
CA VAL A 228 16.14 0.78 -3.41
C VAL A 228 16.69 2.21 -3.45
N GLU A 229 17.88 2.42 -4.03
CA GLU A 229 18.48 3.76 -4.17
C GLU A 229 17.62 4.67 -5.04
N GLN A 230 17.15 4.18 -6.20
CA GLN A 230 16.30 4.96 -7.12
C GLN A 230 14.97 5.34 -6.47
N TYR A 231 14.32 4.38 -5.80
CA TYR A 231 13.11 4.65 -5.01
C TYR A 231 13.39 5.69 -3.92
N GLY A 232 14.45 5.52 -3.13
CA GLY A 232 14.81 6.43 -2.06
C GLY A 232 15.13 7.85 -2.54
N LYS A 233 15.87 7.98 -3.66
CA LYS A 233 16.15 9.29 -4.27
C LYS A 233 14.88 9.96 -4.75
N TYR A 234 13.98 9.23 -5.37
CA TYR A 234 12.72 9.81 -5.84
C TYR A 234 11.84 10.29 -4.68
N VAL A 235 11.69 9.48 -3.63
CA VAL A 235 11.01 9.88 -2.38
C VAL A 235 11.69 11.10 -1.77
N TYR A 236 13.03 11.14 -1.72
CA TYR A 236 13.77 12.30 -1.24
C TYR A 236 13.42 13.58 -2.01
N THR A 237 13.30 13.51 -3.35
CA THR A 237 12.89 14.69 -4.14
C THR A 237 11.49 15.20 -3.78
N LYS A 238 10.56 14.30 -3.41
CA LYS A 238 9.22 14.69 -2.93
C LYS A 238 9.28 15.34 -1.54
N GLU A 239 10.16 14.82 -0.67
CA GLU A 239 10.35 15.33 0.69
C GLU A 239 11.03 16.70 0.75
N LEU A 240 11.80 17.11 -0.28
CA LEU A 240 12.45 18.43 -0.31
C LEU A 240 11.47 19.61 -0.12
N ASN A 241 10.22 19.44 -0.58
CA ASN A 241 9.17 20.45 -0.48
C ASN A 241 8.19 20.18 0.66
N SER A 242 8.40 19.12 1.44
CA SER A 242 7.50 18.68 2.51
C SER A 242 7.93 19.24 3.86
N TYR A 243 6.99 19.84 4.58
CA TYR A 243 7.19 20.28 5.98
C TYR A 243 7.00 19.14 7.00
N GLY A 244 7.20 17.88 6.57
CA GLY A 244 6.94 16.69 7.37
C GLY A 244 7.83 16.63 8.62
N PHE A 245 7.23 16.79 9.80
CA PHE A 245 7.83 16.42 11.07
C PHE A 245 7.59 14.92 11.30
N GLY A 246 8.47 14.06 10.82
CA GLY A 246 8.31 12.60 10.98
C GLY A 246 9.20 11.75 10.07
N GLY A 247 8.94 10.44 10.05
CA GLY A 247 9.41 9.56 8.98
C GLY A 247 8.64 9.78 7.68
N ASN A 248 8.99 9.03 6.65
CA ASN A 248 8.38 9.05 5.31
C ASN A 248 8.14 7.62 4.81
N ILE A 249 7.59 7.46 3.60
CA ILE A 249 7.34 6.13 3.03
C ILE A 249 8.62 5.32 2.73
N PHE A 250 9.79 5.95 2.64
CA PHE A 250 11.06 5.24 2.50
C PHE A 250 11.48 4.55 3.80
N THR A 251 11.24 5.17 4.95
CA THR A 251 11.48 4.56 6.28
C THR A 251 10.76 3.23 6.45
N LYS A 252 9.59 3.05 5.82
CA LYS A 252 8.79 1.81 5.88
C LYS A 252 9.59 0.59 5.38
N LEU A 253 10.51 0.75 4.43
CA LEU A 253 11.39 -0.33 3.95
C LEU A 253 12.31 -0.89 5.04
N PHE A 254 12.63 -0.09 6.06
CA PHE A 254 13.59 -0.45 7.10
C PHE A 254 12.92 -0.81 8.43
N SER A 255 11.62 -0.56 8.57
CA SER A 255 10.84 -0.98 9.72
C SER A 255 10.69 -2.51 9.76
N LYS A 256 10.60 -3.07 10.98
CA LYS A 256 10.27 -4.48 11.17
C LYS A 256 8.79 -4.71 10.90
N GLU A 257 8.47 -5.84 10.29
CA GLU A 257 7.09 -6.30 10.17
C GLU A 257 6.49 -6.52 11.57
N LYS A 258 5.26 -6.07 11.80
CA LYS A 258 4.61 -6.21 13.11
C LYS A 258 4.35 -7.69 13.41
N GLY A 259 5.03 -8.23 14.43
CA GLY A 259 4.80 -9.58 14.94
C GLY A 259 5.64 -10.69 14.29
N GLY A 260 6.55 -10.35 13.37
CA GLY A 260 7.50 -11.29 12.76
C GLY A 260 8.94 -11.16 13.29
N SER A 261 9.69 -12.26 13.31
CA SER A 261 11.15 -12.19 13.37
C SER A 261 11.68 -11.87 11.97
N GLU A 262 12.29 -10.70 11.78
CA GLU A 262 12.97 -10.39 10.53
C GLU A 262 14.15 -11.35 10.32
N PRO A 263 14.27 -12.02 9.14
CA PRO A 263 15.42 -12.87 8.86
C PRO A 263 16.72 -12.08 8.97
N ASP A 264 17.72 -12.62 9.65
CA ASP A 264 19.02 -11.97 9.84
C ASP A 264 19.65 -11.53 8.50
N GLU A 265 19.43 -12.30 7.44
CA GLU A 265 19.89 -11.98 6.07
C GLU A 265 19.31 -10.68 5.52
N LEU A 266 18.02 -10.40 5.77
CA LEU A 266 17.39 -9.15 5.32
C LEU A 266 17.96 -7.95 6.08
N MET A 267 18.16 -8.09 7.39
CA MET A 267 18.78 -7.05 8.21
C MET A 267 20.19 -6.73 7.69
N VAL A 268 20.98 -7.76 7.33
CA VAL A 268 22.30 -7.59 6.71
C VAL A 268 22.20 -6.86 5.36
N LYS A 269 21.23 -7.20 4.50
CA LYS A 269 20.99 -6.49 3.23
C LYS A 269 20.65 -5.01 3.45
N LYS A 270 19.72 -4.71 4.35
CA LYS A 270 19.31 -3.34 4.71
C LYS A 270 20.49 -2.51 5.22
N GLN A 271 21.26 -3.07 6.13
CA GLN A 271 22.47 -2.45 6.66
C GLN A 271 23.54 -2.24 5.57
N GLY A 272 23.75 -3.25 4.72
CA GLY A 272 24.67 -3.20 3.59
C GLY A 272 24.32 -2.09 2.60
N PHE A 273 23.03 -1.96 2.26
CA PHE A 273 22.51 -0.86 1.44
C PHE A 273 22.85 0.50 2.05
N ILE A 274 22.50 0.74 3.32
CA ILE A 274 22.76 2.04 3.97
C ILE A 274 24.25 2.39 3.98
N ARG A 275 25.14 1.41 4.23
CA ARG A 275 26.59 1.63 4.14
C ARG A 275 27.03 2.03 2.74
N HIS A 276 26.54 1.31 1.73
CA HIS A 276 26.84 1.56 0.33
C HIS A 276 26.39 2.97 -0.07
N THR A 277 25.13 3.31 0.22
CA THR A 277 24.53 4.61 -0.10
C THR A 277 25.29 5.77 0.57
N VAL A 278 25.64 5.65 1.85
CA VAL A 278 26.37 6.73 2.54
C VAL A 278 27.76 6.96 1.97
N ARG A 279 28.47 5.90 1.57
CA ARG A 279 29.80 6.03 0.93
C ARG A 279 29.72 6.71 -0.43
N ASN A 280 28.69 6.37 -1.22
CA ASN A 280 28.60 6.78 -2.62
C ASN A 280 27.92 8.14 -2.83
N ASN A 281 27.24 8.67 -1.81
CA ASN A 281 26.52 9.95 -1.90
C ASN A 281 27.02 10.98 -0.87
N ILE A 282 28.27 10.88 -0.40
CA ILE A 282 28.79 11.69 0.71
C ILE A 282 28.75 13.21 0.45
N ASP A 283 28.78 13.61 -0.82
CA ASP A 283 28.73 15.02 -1.24
C ASP A 283 27.32 15.61 -1.18
N ASP A 284 26.27 14.78 -1.20
CA ASP A 284 24.88 15.19 -1.04
C ASP A 284 24.45 15.05 0.43
N ILE A 285 24.83 16.04 1.25
CA ILE A 285 24.51 16.02 2.68
C ILE A 285 23.00 15.95 2.95
N GLY A 286 22.17 16.52 2.06
CA GLY A 286 20.73 16.50 2.22
C GLY A 286 20.19 15.07 2.11
N TYR A 287 20.64 14.33 1.09
CA TYR A 287 20.29 12.92 0.94
C TYR A 287 20.91 12.04 2.03
N ILE A 288 22.14 12.32 2.46
CA ILE A 288 22.74 11.60 3.61
C ILE A 288 21.91 11.79 4.89
N CYS A 289 21.46 13.01 5.19
CA CYS A 289 20.54 13.25 6.30
C CYS A 289 19.25 12.42 6.17
N PHE A 290 18.68 12.33 4.97
CA PHE A 290 17.51 11.49 4.68
C PHE A 290 17.77 9.99 4.95
N ILE A 291 18.95 9.48 4.57
CA ILE A 291 19.34 8.09 4.86
C ILE A 291 19.60 7.84 6.36
N PHE A 292 20.18 8.81 7.07
CA PHE A 292 20.35 8.71 8.53
C PHE A 292 19.01 8.64 9.27
N LYS A 293 17.99 9.37 8.79
CA LYS A 293 16.62 9.24 9.31
C LYS A 293 16.08 7.83 9.12
N ALA A 294 16.26 7.23 7.94
CA ALA A 294 15.88 5.84 7.70
C ALA A 294 16.60 4.85 8.62
N ALA A 295 17.88 5.10 8.93
CA ALA A 295 18.66 4.29 9.86
C ALA A 295 18.21 4.40 11.34
N ASN A 296 17.34 5.34 11.71
CA ASN A 296 16.90 5.51 13.10
C ASN A 296 16.11 4.31 13.64
N CYS A 297 15.48 3.51 12.77
CA CYS A 297 14.84 2.26 13.17
C CYS A 297 15.84 1.15 13.56
N MET A 298 17.14 1.35 13.32
CA MET A 298 18.18 0.36 13.54
C MET A 298 18.86 0.51 14.91
N GLY A 299 19.54 -0.58 15.32
CA GLY A 299 20.24 -0.66 16.60
C GLY A 299 21.33 0.40 16.79
N GLN A 300 21.60 0.77 18.05
CA GLN A 300 22.63 1.76 18.40
C GLN A 300 24.03 1.40 17.87
N SER A 301 24.38 0.11 17.85
CA SER A 301 25.66 -0.38 17.33
C SER A 301 25.84 -0.03 15.85
N PHE A 302 24.83 -0.31 15.02
CA PHE A 302 24.83 0.00 13.60
C PHE A 302 24.86 1.52 13.36
N ARG A 303 24.06 2.31 14.10
CA ARG A 303 24.08 3.77 13.96
C ARG A 303 25.43 4.39 14.31
N ARG A 304 26.10 3.88 15.36
CA ARG A 304 27.48 4.28 15.68
C ARG A 304 28.44 3.94 14.55
N GLU A 305 28.33 2.75 13.98
CA GLU A 305 29.16 2.34 12.84
C GLU A 305 28.92 3.21 11.61
N LEU A 306 27.65 3.51 11.29
CA LEU A 306 27.27 4.37 10.18
C LEU A 306 27.86 5.77 10.33
N LEU A 307 27.81 6.35 11.53
CA LEU A 307 28.46 7.62 11.82
C LEU A 307 29.97 7.53 11.61
N GLY A 308 30.60 6.41 11.98
CA GLY A 308 32.02 6.15 11.68
C GLY A 308 32.33 6.16 10.18
N ILE A 309 31.47 5.53 9.36
CA ILE A 309 31.62 5.53 7.89
C ILE A 309 31.49 6.94 7.33
N PHE A 310 30.49 7.72 7.79
CA PHE A 310 30.34 9.11 7.40
C PHE A 310 31.60 9.92 7.74
N LEU A 311 32.07 9.82 8.99
CA LEU A 311 33.24 10.55 9.47
C LEU A 311 34.54 10.16 8.75
N GLN A 312 34.64 8.97 8.16
CA GLN A 312 35.80 8.60 7.33
C GLN A 312 35.88 9.42 6.04
N HIS A 313 34.73 9.82 5.49
CA HIS A 313 34.64 10.46 4.17
C HIS A 313 34.27 11.95 4.24
N ASN A 314 33.62 12.40 5.32
CA ASN A 314 33.26 13.81 5.54
C ASN A 314 33.75 14.28 6.93
N LYS A 315 34.54 15.37 6.92
CA LYS A 315 35.12 16.01 8.11
C LYS A 315 34.56 17.40 8.38
N LYS A 316 33.46 17.78 7.72
CA LYS A 316 32.85 19.11 7.86
C LYS A 316 31.93 19.11 9.07
N ILE A 317 32.27 19.94 10.06
CA ILE A 317 31.50 20.06 11.30
C ILE A 317 30.04 20.47 11.06
N ASP A 318 29.79 21.31 10.05
CA ASP A 318 28.43 21.80 9.78
C ASP A 318 27.55 20.73 9.14
N ASP A 319 28.12 19.82 8.36
CA ASP A 319 27.40 18.66 7.85
C ASP A 319 27.13 17.66 8.96
N PHE A 320 28.13 17.40 9.82
CA PHE A 320 27.96 16.55 11.00
C PHE A 320 26.82 17.01 11.91
N LYS A 321 26.68 18.33 12.14
CA LYS A 321 25.62 18.89 12.98
C LYS A 321 24.21 18.68 12.39
N LYS A 322 24.07 18.50 11.08
CA LYS A 322 22.78 18.25 10.41
C LYS A 322 22.32 16.80 10.55
N LEU A 323 23.22 15.87 10.87
CA LEU A 323 22.90 14.45 10.97
C LEU A 323 22.05 14.13 12.20
N GLU A 324 21.03 13.30 12.01
CA GLU A 324 20.23 12.72 13.08
C GLU A 324 20.85 11.38 13.53
N TYR A 325 21.92 11.44 14.31
CA TYR A 325 22.58 10.24 14.86
C TYR A 325 22.06 9.85 16.25
N GLU A 326 21.30 10.71 16.92
CA GLU A 326 20.58 10.42 18.17
C GLU A 326 19.14 9.96 17.86
N PRO A 327 18.52 9.11 18.69
CA PRO A 327 17.11 8.79 18.55
C PRO A 327 16.24 10.04 18.61
N THR A 328 15.31 10.20 17.67
CA THR A 328 14.37 11.32 17.62
C THR A 328 13.10 11.07 18.43
N THR A 329 12.68 9.81 18.55
CA THR A 329 11.51 9.42 19.35
C THR A 329 11.90 9.20 20.81
N ARG A 330 11.23 9.95 21.70
CA ARG A 330 11.37 9.83 23.16
C ARG A 330 10.01 9.50 23.74
N SER A 331 9.92 8.39 24.46
CA SER A 331 8.76 8.05 25.29
C SER A 331 9.27 7.66 26.66
N TRP A 332 8.62 8.17 27.70
CA TRP A 332 8.88 7.81 29.08
C TRP A 332 7.58 7.87 29.87
N SER A 333 7.50 7.10 30.95
CA SER A 333 6.44 7.17 31.94
C SER A 333 7.09 7.32 33.31
N GLY A 334 6.63 8.29 34.10
CA GLY A 334 7.31 8.71 35.32
C GLY A 334 8.58 9.51 35.02
N SER A 335 9.70 9.12 35.64
CA SER A 335 10.98 9.82 35.51
C SER A 335 11.56 9.73 34.10
N GLN A 336 12.03 10.88 33.57
CA GLN A 336 12.76 10.94 32.30
C GLN A 336 14.25 10.56 32.45
N VAL A 337 14.77 10.49 33.68
CA VAL A 337 16.19 10.25 33.99
C VAL A 337 16.74 8.99 33.31
N PRO A 338 16.06 7.81 33.31
CA PRO A 338 16.59 6.62 32.66
C PRO A 338 16.78 6.79 31.14
N THR A 339 15.89 7.54 30.49
CA THR A 339 15.98 7.82 29.05
C THR A 339 17.16 8.75 28.76
N LEU A 340 17.32 9.82 29.55
CA LEU A 340 18.45 10.75 29.40
C LEU A 340 19.80 10.07 29.66
N GLU A 341 19.89 9.18 30.64
CA GLU A 341 21.09 8.39 30.93
C GLU A 341 21.47 7.47 29.75
N LYS A 342 20.49 6.80 29.13
CA LYS A 342 20.72 5.99 27.92
C LYS A 342 21.26 6.84 26.77
N GLU A 343 20.66 8.00 26.51
CA GLU A 343 21.12 8.92 25.46
C GLU A 343 22.53 9.45 25.72
N LYS A 344 22.81 9.84 26.97
CA LYS A 344 24.14 10.31 27.40
C LYS A 344 25.18 9.20 27.20
N ASN A 345 24.89 7.98 27.64
CA ASN A 345 25.81 6.85 27.50
C ASN A 345 26.07 6.53 26.03
N TYR A 346 25.05 6.60 25.17
CA TYR A 346 25.23 6.46 23.73
C TYR A 346 26.20 7.53 23.17
N LEU A 347 26.01 8.81 23.52
CA LEU A 347 26.92 9.89 23.10
C LEU A 347 28.38 9.66 23.55
N ILE A 348 28.58 9.17 24.77
CA ILE A 348 29.92 8.82 25.28
C ILE A 348 30.58 7.76 24.38
N THR A 349 29.83 6.77 23.88
CA THR A 349 30.38 5.77 22.96
C THR A 349 30.86 6.36 21.63
N LEU A 350 30.29 7.49 21.20
CA LEU A 350 30.67 8.17 19.95
C LEU A 350 32.01 8.90 20.07
N LEU A 351 32.42 9.33 21.27
CA LEU A 351 33.69 10.05 21.49
C LEU A 351 34.91 9.25 20.98
N SER A 352 34.85 7.92 21.08
CA SER A 352 35.90 7.04 20.57
C SER A 352 36.12 7.13 19.05
N LEU A 353 35.13 7.59 18.29
CA LEU A 353 35.23 7.82 16.84
C LEU A 353 35.88 9.16 16.50
N LEU A 354 36.05 10.06 17.48
CA LEU A 354 36.41 11.47 17.31
C LEU A 354 37.80 11.77 17.90
N ASN A 355 38.70 10.79 17.88
CA ASN A 355 40.05 10.89 18.47
C ASN A 355 41.09 11.51 17.53
N SER A 356 40.78 11.65 16.23
CA SER A 356 41.70 12.29 15.27
C SER A 356 41.71 13.81 15.43
N VAL A 357 42.86 14.43 15.16
CA VAL A 357 43.04 15.89 15.22
C VAL A 357 42.01 16.62 14.35
N ASP A 358 41.67 16.07 13.18
CA ASP A 358 40.70 16.66 12.25
C ASP A 358 39.25 16.65 12.77
N LEU A 359 38.98 15.97 13.90
CA LEU A 359 37.64 15.81 14.46
C LEU A 359 37.48 16.49 15.84
N LEU A 360 38.42 17.34 16.26
CA LEU A 360 38.37 18.03 17.55
C LEU A 360 37.08 18.85 17.74
N GLU A 361 36.62 19.55 16.69
CA GLU A 361 35.37 20.32 16.75
C GLU A 361 34.13 19.42 16.90
N HIS A 362 34.16 18.24 16.26
CA HIS A 362 33.09 17.25 16.34
C HIS A 362 33.03 16.68 17.74
N ARG A 363 34.20 16.35 18.31
CA ARG A 363 34.34 15.89 19.69
C ARG A 363 33.79 16.92 20.67
N SER A 364 34.21 18.19 20.53
CA SER A 364 33.70 19.29 21.36
C SER A 364 32.18 19.45 21.25
N ASN A 365 31.60 19.25 20.06
CA ASN A 365 30.14 19.27 19.89
C ASN A 365 29.45 18.17 20.71
N ILE A 366 29.95 16.93 20.66
CA ILE A 366 29.40 15.80 21.42
C ILE A 366 29.59 16.00 22.93
N GLU A 367 30.75 16.47 23.37
CA GLU A 367 31.02 16.77 24.79
C GLU A 367 30.05 17.82 25.35
N LYS A 368 29.76 18.88 24.59
CA LYS A 368 28.74 19.88 24.96
C LYS A 368 27.34 19.26 25.09
N ARG A 369 26.95 18.35 24.18
CA ARG A 369 25.67 17.63 24.27
C ARG A 369 25.61 16.72 25.51
N ILE A 370 26.71 16.04 25.85
CA ILE A 370 26.82 15.23 27.08
C ILE A 370 26.65 16.11 28.31
N GLU A 371 27.32 17.27 28.37
CA GLU A 371 27.20 18.21 29.49
C GLU A 371 25.76 18.72 29.65
N TYR A 372 25.09 19.06 28.53
CA TYR A 372 23.68 19.44 28.55
C TYR A 372 22.79 18.34 29.14
N LYS A 373 22.96 17.08 28.70
CA LYS A 373 22.18 15.95 29.25
C LYS A 373 22.46 15.72 30.73
N LEU A 374 23.70 15.88 31.20
CA LEU A 374 24.04 15.78 32.62
C LEU A 374 23.30 16.83 33.46
N LYS A 375 23.29 18.10 33.00
CA LYS A 375 22.53 19.17 33.67
C LYS A 375 21.04 18.87 33.69
N TYR A 376 20.51 18.32 32.60
CA TYR A 376 19.10 17.97 32.49
C TYR A 376 18.73 16.80 33.43
N ILE A 377 19.56 15.76 33.50
CA ILE A 377 19.38 14.65 34.46
C ILE A 377 19.28 15.17 35.90
N GLU A 378 20.16 16.10 36.28
CA GLU A 378 20.14 16.67 37.64
C GLU A 378 18.90 17.52 37.91
N SER A 379 18.37 18.25 36.92
CA SER A 379 17.09 18.96 37.10
C SER A 379 15.90 18.02 37.19
N GLU A 380 15.87 16.95 36.38
CA GLU A 380 14.81 15.94 36.41
C GLU A 380 14.76 15.22 37.77
N LYS A 381 15.92 14.79 38.30
CA LYS A 381 16.00 14.17 39.64
C LYS A 381 15.43 15.07 40.73
N LYS A 382 15.70 16.38 40.67
CA LYS A 382 15.13 17.35 41.63
C LYS A 382 13.62 17.45 41.48
N ARG A 383 13.09 17.46 40.26
CA ARG A 383 11.65 17.51 40.01
C ARG A 383 10.96 16.25 40.53
N ASP A 384 11.48 15.07 40.18
CA ASP A 384 10.94 13.78 40.61
C ASP A 384 10.88 13.66 42.15
N PHE A 385 11.93 14.16 42.84
CA PHE A 385 11.96 14.19 44.29
C PHE A 385 10.89 15.09 44.91
N LEU A 386 10.61 16.25 44.30
CA LEU A 386 9.56 17.17 44.77
C LEU A 386 8.16 16.61 44.53
N GLU A 387 7.93 15.95 43.39
CA GLU A 387 6.66 15.31 43.04
C GLU A 387 6.36 14.10 43.94
N SER A 388 7.38 13.32 44.33
CA SER A 388 7.21 12.17 45.24
C SER A 388 6.81 12.51 46.69
N ARG A 389 6.74 13.81 47.04
CA ARG A 389 6.37 14.31 48.37
C ARG A 389 4.93 14.84 48.45
N GLN A 390 4.20 14.85 47.32
CA GLN A 390 2.76 15.10 47.25
C GLN A 390 2.02 13.77 47.28
#